data_AF-A0A2R8A9R2-F1
#
_entry.id   AF-A0A2R8A9R2-F1
#
_cell.length_a   1.000
_cell.length_b   1.000
_cell.length_c   1.000
_cell.angle_alpha   90.00
_cell.angle_beta   90.00
_cell.angle_gamma   90.00
#
_symmetry.space_group_name_H-M   'P 1'
#
loop_
_entity.id
_entity.type
_entity.pdbx_description
1 polymer ?
#
loop_
_entity_poly.entity_id
_entity_poly.type
_entity_poly.pdbx_seq_one_letter_code
_entity_poly.pdbx_strand_id
1 'polypeptide(L)'
;MTDHKMVADLHRNRYEAAAAALAPKRAMIDALNDKIAQCEVSVADGDVVARAQWDRWRLARKAHLLRELADAKADLADGQDRLVALHRKSVAAERRAARQAAIAADEQRRTLLRQIP
;
A
#
# COMPACT_ATOMS: atom_id res chain seq x y z
N MET A 1 -3.08 -27.71 18.08
CA MET A 1 -3.53 -26.36 18.48
C MET A 1 -2.93 -25.27 17.57
N THR A 2 -2.63 -25.57 16.29
CA THR A 2 -1.55 -24.86 15.56
C THR A 2 -1.95 -24.24 14.23
N ASP A 3 -2.95 -24.78 13.52
CA ASP A 3 -3.22 -24.30 12.15
C ASP A 3 -3.90 -22.93 12.08
N HIS A 4 -4.84 -22.63 12.96
CA HIS A 4 -5.60 -21.37 12.87
C HIS A 4 -4.78 -20.13 13.25
N LYS A 5 -3.86 -20.28 14.20
CA LYS A 5 -2.93 -19.21 14.59
C LYS A 5 -1.93 -18.95 13.46
N MET A 6 -1.36 -20.02 12.89
CA MET A 6 -0.44 -19.93 11.74
C MET A 6 -1.08 -19.23 10.53
N VAL A 7 -2.35 -19.54 10.24
CA VAL A 7 -3.09 -18.86 9.16
C VAL A 7 -3.31 -17.38 9.45
N ALA A 8 -3.63 -17.01 10.70
CA ALA A 8 -3.76 -15.60 11.09
C ALA A 8 -2.43 -14.85 10.92
N ASP A 9 -1.33 -15.43 11.39
CA ASP A 9 0.01 -14.84 11.28
C ASP A 9 0.44 -14.70 9.80
N LEU A 10 0.12 -15.67 8.94
CA LEU A 10 0.40 -15.58 7.50
C LEU A 10 -0.35 -14.41 6.85
N HIS A 11 -1.62 -14.20 7.18
CA HIS A 11 -2.39 -13.08 6.63
C HIS A 11 -1.89 -11.72 7.13
N ARG A 12 -1.47 -11.65 8.40
CA ARG A 12 -0.86 -10.45 8.97
C ARG A 12 0.45 -10.10 8.27
N ASN A 13 1.35 -11.07 8.10
CA ASN A 13 2.62 -10.87 7.41
C ASN A 13 2.42 -10.38 5.96
N ARG A 14 1.43 -10.93 5.25
CA ARG A 14 1.09 -10.49 3.90
C ARG A 14 0.53 -9.06 3.86
N TYR A 15 -0.27 -8.68 4.84
CA TYR A 15 -0.76 -7.31 4.98
C TYR A 15 0.39 -6.33 5.25
N GLU A 16 1.30 -6.67 6.18
CA GLU A 16 2.44 -5.83 6.53
C GLU A 16 3.41 -5.65 5.34
N ALA A 17 3.72 -6.74 4.62
CA ALA A 17 4.54 -6.68 3.42
C ALA A 17 3.90 -5.80 2.33
N ALA A 18 2.58 -5.91 2.13
CA ALA A 18 1.87 -5.06 1.19
C ALA A 18 1.86 -3.59 1.62
N ALA A 19 1.74 -3.30 2.92
CA ALA A 19 1.80 -1.94 3.45
C ALA A 19 3.17 -1.31 3.20
N ALA A 20 4.25 -2.06 3.48
CA ALA A 20 5.62 -1.61 3.25
C ALA A 20 5.89 -1.31 1.76
N ALA A 21 5.29 -2.07 0.85
CA ALA A 21 5.43 -1.86 -0.60
C ALA A 21 4.74 -0.58 -1.11
N LEU A 22 3.82 0.04 -0.35
CA LEU A 22 3.18 1.31 -0.76
C LEU A 22 4.03 2.55 -0.45
N ALA A 23 4.90 2.48 0.55
CA ALA A 23 5.79 3.59 0.91
C ALA A 23 6.65 4.10 -0.27
N PRO A 24 7.37 3.24 -1.02
CA PRO A 24 8.16 3.70 -2.17
C PRO A 24 7.29 4.26 -3.30
N LYS A 25 6.07 3.74 -3.52
CA LYS A 25 5.14 4.28 -4.52
C LYS A 25 4.72 5.71 -4.19
N ARG A 26 4.51 6.01 -2.91
CA ARG A 26 4.17 7.35 -2.46
C ARG A 26 5.35 8.32 -2.61
N ALA A 27 6.55 7.89 -2.24
CA ALA A 27 7.78 8.67 -2.47
C ALA A 27 8.02 8.97 -3.96
N MET A 28 7.69 8.02 -4.85
CA MET A 28 7.78 8.24 -6.30
C MET A 28 6.81 9.33 -6.79
N ILE A 29 5.58 9.34 -6.28
CA ILE A 29 4.59 10.39 -6.60
C ILE A 29 5.10 11.76 -6.16
N ASP A 30 5.65 11.86 -4.95
CA ASP A 30 6.21 13.12 -4.44
C ASP A 30 7.37 13.60 -5.33
N ALA A 31 8.30 12.71 -5.70
CA ALA A 31 9.40 13.03 -6.60
C ALA A 31 8.94 13.43 -8.01
N LEU A 32 7.84 12.87 -8.52
CA LEU A 32 7.25 13.26 -9.80
C LEU A 32 6.63 14.67 -9.71
N ASN A 33 5.93 14.98 -8.62
CA ASN A 33 5.39 16.32 -8.39
C ASN A 33 6.51 17.37 -8.33
N ASP A 34 7.63 17.08 -7.66
CA ASP A 34 8.78 17.98 -7.59
C ASP A 34 9.37 18.24 -8.99
N LYS A 35 9.53 17.20 -9.81
CA LYS A 35 10.00 17.35 -11.20
C LYS A 35 9.04 18.17 -12.05
N ILE A 36 7.73 18.01 -11.86
CA ILE A 36 6.72 18.81 -12.56
C ILE A 36 6.84 20.29 -12.14
N ALA A 37 7.02 20.57 -10.85
CA ALA A 37 7.23 21.92 -10.35
C ALA A 37 8.53 22.55 -10.88
N GLN A 38 9.59 21.77 -11.05
CA GLN A 38 10.83 22.24 -11.71
C GLN A 38 10.61 22.61 -13.17
N CYS A 39 9.71 21.89 -13.86
CA CYS A 39 9.23 22.31 -15.18
C CYS A 39 8.34 23.55 -15.14
N GLU A 40 8.11 24.20 -13.99
CA GLU A 40 7.38 25.46 -13.89
C GLU A 40 8.29 26.70 -13.79
N VAL A 41 9.59 26.49 -13.54
CA VAL A 41 10.58 27.54 -13.37
C VAL A 41 10.94 28.19 -14.72
N SER A 42 10.91 29.52 -14.76
CA SER A 42 11.25 30.32 -15.95
C SER A 42 12.77 30.51 -16.07
N VAL A 43 13.28 30.51 -17.30
CA VAL A 43 14.63 31.00 -17.61
C VAL A 43 14.58 32.52 -17.76
N ALA A 44 15.62 33.25 -17.38
CA ALA A 44 15.74 34.69 -17.61
C ALA A 44 16.27 34.98 -19.04
N ASP A 45 15.88 36.12 -19.59
CA ASP A 45 15.79 36.43 -21.02
C ASP A 45 17.10 36.64 -21.80
N GLY A 46 17.00 36.50 -23.13
CA GLY A 46 17.95 37.03 -24.12
C GLY A 46 17.60 36.71 -25.59
N ASP A 47 17.10 35.50 -25.87
CA ASP A 47 16.80 35.02 -27.23
C ASP A 47 15.41 34.38 -27.32
N VAL A 48 14.54 34.97 -28.16
CA VAL A 48 13.14 34.55 -28.38
C VAL A 48 13.05 33.18 -29.03
N VAL A 49 13.98 32.80 -29.91
CA VAL A 49 13.98 31.49 -30.57
C VAL A 49 14.41 30.42 -29.59
N ALA A 50 15.47 30.67 -28.83
CA ALA A 50 15.90 29.78 -27.75
C ALA A 50 14.80 29.61 -26.70
N ARG A 51 14.07 30.69 -26.36
CA ARG A 51 12.92 30.64 -25.45
C ARG A 51 11.78 29.78 -25.99
N ALA A 52 11.39 29.96 -27.25
CA ALA A 52 10.31 29.18 -27.85
C ALA A 52 10.64 27.69 -27.98
N GLN A 53 11.91 27.33 -28.21
CA GLN A 53 12.36 25.93 -28.19
C GLN A 53 12.35 25.36 -26.77
N TRP A 54 12.83 26.13 -25.79
CA TRP A 54 12.79 25.76 -24.37
C TRP A 54 11.37 25.51 -23.87
N ASP A 55 10.43 26.40 -24.19
CA ASP A 55 9.03 26.27 -23.78
C ASP A 55 8.37 25.02 -24.38
N ARG A 56 8.66 24.68 -25.65
CA ARG A 56 8.18 23.43 -26.26
C ARG A 56 8.75 22.19 -25.60
N TRP A 57 10.06 22.15 -25.36
CA TRP A 57 10.70 21.04 -24.65
C TRP A 57 10.12 20.87 -23.25
N ARG A 58 9.95 21.97 -22.52
CA ARG A 58 9.37 22.03 -21.17
C ARG A 58 7.93 21.53 -21.14
N LEU A 59 7.08 21.95 -22.08
CA LEU A 59 5.70 21.46 -22.19
C LEU A 59 5.64 19.96 -22.48
N ALA A 60 6.46 19.47 -23.43
CA ALA A 60 6.53 18.04 -23.75
C ALA A 60 7.02 17.23 -22.54
N ARG A 61 8.05 17.71 -21.84
CA ARG A 61 8.58 17.09 -20.62
C ARG A 61 7.53 17.05 -19.51
N LYS A 62 6.81 18.15 -19.28
CA LYS A 62 5.73 18.22 -18.30
C LYS A 62 4.59 17.26 -18.64
N ALA A 63 4.16 17.20 -19.90
CA ALA A 63 3.11 16.27 -20.34
C ALA A 63 3.50 14.81 -20.09
N HIS A 64 4.75 14.44 -20.37
CA HIS A 64 5.27 13.10 -20.08
C HIS A 64 5.29 12.80 -18.56
N LEU A 65 5.80 13.72 -17.73
CA LEU A 65 5.80 13.54 -16.27
C LEU A 65 4.39 13.46 -15.68
N LEU A 66 3.42 14.21 -16.22
CA LEU A 66 2.02 14.12 -15.82
C LEU A 66 1.40 12.76 -16.14
N ARG A 67 1.81 12.14 -17.25
CA ARG A 67 1.37 10.78 -17.59
C ARG A 67 1.97 9.75 -16.64
N GLU A 68 3.26 9.84 -16.36
CA GLU A 68 3.91 8.98 -15.35
C GLU A 68 3.27 9.15 -13.96
N LEU A 69 2.90 10.38 -13.59
CA LEU A 69 2.21 10.66 -12.34
C LEU A 69 0.81 10.03 -12.30
N ALA A 70 0.07 10.07 -13.41
CA ALA A 70 -1.24 9.44 -13.50
C ALA A 70 -1.13 7.92 -13.34
N ASP A 71 -0.18 7.31 -14.04
CA ASP A 71 0.08 5.87 -13.95
C ASP A 71 0.50 5.48 -12.52
N ALA A 72 1.43 6.21 -11.91
CA ALA A 72 1.86 5.98 -10.52
C ALA A 72 0.72 6.13 -9.49
N LYS A 73 -0.20 7.07 -9.70
CA LYS A 73 -1.38 7.26 -8.85
C LYS A 73 -2.38 6.10 -9.00
N ALA A 74 -2.63 5.64 -10.21
CA ALA A 74 -3.48 4.46 -10.45
C ALA A 74 -2.87 3.22 -9.77
N ASP A 75 -1.56 3.02 -9.93
CA ASP A 75 -0.78 1.96 -9.30
C ASP A 75 -0.81 1.97 -7.77
N LEU A 76 -0.86 3.17 -7.18
CA LEU A 76 -0.99 3.37 -5.74
C LEU A 76 -2.41 3.04 -5.27
N ALA A 77 -3.44 3.48 -6.00
CA ALA A 77 -4.84 3.21 -5.69
C ALA A 77 -5.13 1.69 -5.71
N ASP A 78 -4.70 1.00 -6.77
CA ASP A 78 -4.79 -0.46 -6.87
C ASP A 78 -4.08 -1.17 -5.70
N GLY A 79 -2.92 -0.64 -5.29
CA GLY A 79 -2.18 -1.12 -4.14
C GLY A 79 -2.92 -0.93 -2.82
N GLN A 80 -3.56 0.21 -2.63
CA GLN A 80 -4.38 0.52 -1.45
C GLN A 80 -5.61 -0.40 -1.36
N ASP A 81 -6.30 -0.63 -2.47
CA ASP A 81 -7.45 -1.55 -2.52
C ASP A 81 -7.06 -2.98 -2.14
N ARG A 82 -5.92 -3.45 -2.67
CA ARG A 82 -5.35 -4.75 -2.28
C ARG A 82 -5.00 -4.80 -0.80
N LEU A 83 -4.44 -3.72 -0.24
CA LEU A 83 -4.11 -3.64 1.18
C LEU A 83 -5.35 -3.73 2.06
N VAL A 84 -6.43 -3.03 1.70
CA VAL A 84 -7.72 -3.11 2.41
C VAL A 84 -8.28 -4.55 2.37
N ALA A 85 -8.21 -5.20 1.21
CA ALA A 85 -8.64 -6.59 1.07
C ALA A 85 -7.82 -7.55 1.95
N LEU A 86 -6.49 -7.36 2.01
CA LEU A 86 -5.60 -8.15 2.87
C LEU A 86 -5.89 -7.90 4.36
N HIS A 87 -6.11 -6.65 4.76
CA HIS A 87 -6.46 -6.30 6.13
C HIS A 87 -7.74 -7.01 6.57
N ARG A 88 -8.79 -6.97 5.75
CA ARG A 88 -10.05 -7.68 6.03
C ARG A 88 -9.85 -9.18 6.21
N LYS A 89 -8.99 -9.81 5.38
CA LYS A 89 -8.64 -11.23 5.51
C LYS A 89 -7.88 -11.51 6.81
N SER A 90 -6.91 -10.67 7.18
CA SER A 90 -6.17 -10.77 8.45
C SER A 90 -7.11 -10.73 9.65
N VAL A 91 -7.97 -9.71 9.73
CA VAL A 91 -8.94 -9.57 10.82
C VAL A 91 -9.91 -10.76 10.88
N ALA A 92 -10.38 -11.24 9.72
CA ALA A 92 -11.25 -12.41 9.68
C ALA A 92 -10.54 -13.69 10.17
N ALA A 93 -9.27 -13.89 9.82
CA ALA A 93 -8.47 -15.01 10.28
C ALA A 93 -8.21 -14.96 11.79
N GLU A 94 -7.87 -13.79 12.32
CA GLU A 94 -7.68 -13.56 13.76
C GLU A 94 -8.95 -13.85 14.56
N ARG A 95 -10.11 -13.36 14.09
CA ARG A 95 -11.41 -13.64 14.73
C ARG A 95 -11.73 -15.14 14.74
N ARG A 96 -11.40 -15.86 13.66
CA ARG A 96 -11.59 -17.32 13.61
C ARG A 96 -10.65 -18.04 14.57
N ALA A 97 -9.37 -17.65 14.61
CA ALA A 97 -8.40 -18.21 15.54
C ALA A 97 -8.82 -17.99 17.00
N ALA A 98 -9.30 -16.80 17.35
CA ALA A 98 -9.80 -16.47 18.68
C ALA A 98 -11.03 -17.31 19.07
N ARG A 99 -11.99 -17.47 18.15
CA ARG A 99 -13.16 -18.33 18.38
C ARG A 99 -12.78 -19.79 18.61
N GLN A 100 -11.86 -20.33 17.81
CA GLN A 100 -11.37 -21.70 17.96
C GLN A 100 -10.62 -21.91 19.28
N ALA A 101 -9.82 -20.93 19.70
CA ALA A 101 -9.17 -20.96 21.01
C ALA A 101 -10.18 -20.96 22.16
N ALA A 102 -11.26 -20.18 22.06
CA ALA A 102 -12.31 -20.15 23.07
C ALA A 102 -13.07 -21.49 23.16
N ILE A 103 -13.39 -22.11 22.01
CA ILE A 103 -14.03 -23.44 21.98
C ILE A 103 -13.11 -24.49 22.62
N ALA A 104 -11.83 -24.52 22.23
CA ALA A 104 -10.86 -25.45 22.80
C ALA A 104 -10.69 -25.27 24.33
N ALA A 105 -10.70 -24.02 24.81
CA ALA A 105 -10.62 -23.73 26.24
C ALA A 105 -11.87 -24.21 27.01
N ASP A 106 -13.07 -24.06 26.43
CA ASP A 106 -14.31 -24.56 27.02
C ASP A 106 -14.34 -26.10 27.04
N GLU A 107 -13.90 -26.76 25.97
CA GLU A 107 -13.76 -28.22 25.91
C GLU A 107 -12.79 -28.76 26.97
N GLN A 108 -11.63 -28.10 27.13
CA GLN A 108 -10.67 -28.44 28.18
C GLN A 108 -11.29 -28.28 29.57
N ARG A 109 -11.97 -27.17 29.83
CA ARG A 109 -12.67 -26.94 31.10
C ARG A 109 -13.71 -28.03 31.39
N ARG A 110 -14.54 -28.39 30.41
CA ARG A 110 -15.53 -29.47 30.57
C ARG A 110 -14.88 -30.82 30.83
N THR A 111 -13.75 -31.09 30.17
CA THR A 111 -12.99 -32.33 30.37
C THR A 111 -12.45 -32.40 31.81
N LEU A 112 -11.86 -31.31 32.30
CA LEU A 112 -11.37 -31.23 33.67
C LEU A 112 -12.50 -31.40 34.70
N LEU A 113 -13.66 -30.77 34.49
CA LEU A 113 -14.82 -30.91 35.38
C LEU A 113 -15.38 -32.34 35.44
N ARG A 114 -15.27 -33.10 34.35
CA ARG A 114 -15.69 -34.52 34.30
C ARG A 114 -14.72 -35.46 35.03
N GLN A 115 -13.52 -35.00 35.37
CA GLN A 115 -12.51 -35.79 36.08
C GLN A 115 -12.54 -35.57 37.60
N ILE A 116 -13.41 -34.68 38.10
CA ILE A 116 -13.60 -34.47 39.54
C ILE A 116 -14.62 -35.53 40.03
N PRO A 117 -14.21 -36.43 40.95
CA PRO A 117 -15.07 -37.51 41.45
C PRO A 117 -16.22 -37.02 42.34
#